data_AF-A0A970QGB2-F1
#
_entry.id   AF-A0A970QGB2-F1
#
_cell.length_a   1.000
_cell.length_b   1.000
_cell.length_c   1.000
_cell.angle_alpha   90.00
_cell.angle_beta   90.00
_cell.angle_gamma   90.00
#
_symmetry.space_group_name_H-M   'P 1'
#
loop_
_entity.id
_entity.type
_entity.pdbx_description
1 polymer ?
#
loop_
_entity_poly.entity_id
_entity_poly.type
_entity_poly.pdbx_seq_one_letter_code
_entity_poly.pdbx_strand_id
1 'polypeptide(L)'
;DQVSATLSDKVYAAIVAVAKEYNLVTVADSRARAGFFKDATLITPNDAEAGAAAGVAVTDEARLQEAGTFLLGRARNVMITLGPDGIACFSEGGSYEKVPVRPVPVRDVTGAGDTVTAAATLSLTSGASLTDAAVLGNLAAGIAVAQTGVVTVSNEEVRDLLTEGESSATDKVKSLDQITAIVHRLQRENKKIVWTNGCFDILHVGHIMYLQEAGNCGDVMIVGLNSDASVKKIKGDQRPVFNEQDRAQVLSALECVDYIVIFDDKTPLPLLEKLQPHVYAKGGDYTLDTIVQEERRLVEGYGGAIVIIPGREGQSTSCIIDKITRE
;
A
#
# COMPACT_ATOMS: atom_id res chain seq x y z
N ASP A 1 -34.29 -21.23 10.90
CA ASP A 1 -34.14 -20.94 12.34
C ASP A 1 -32.73 -20.51 12.72
N GLN A 2 -32.25 -19.40 12.16
CA GLN A 2 -31.14 -18.64 12.78
C GLN A 2 -31.77 -17.65 13.75
N VAL A 3 -31.29 -17.62 15.00
CA VAL A 3 -31.78 -16.80 16.10
C VAL A 3 -31.92 -15.34 15.64
N SER A 4 -33.15 -14.86 15.46
CA SER A 4 -33.44 -13.62 14.72
C SER A 4 -33.18 -12.32 15.48
N ALA A 5 -32.84 -12.38 16.77
CA ALA A 5 -32.32 -11.24 17.54
C ALA A 5 -31.94 -11.68 18.96
N THR A 6 -30.69 -11.48 19.37
CA THR A 6 -30.25 -11.59 20.76
C THR A 6 -30.37 -10.27 21.53
N LEU A 7 -30.72 -9.18 20.84
CA LEU A 7 -30.79 -7.83 21.39
C LEU A 7 -32.24 -7.36 21.57
N SER A 8 -32.70 -7.32 22.83
CA SER A 8 -33.99 -6.76 23.22
C SER A 8 -33.91 -5.25 23.46
N ASP A 9 -35.06 -4.56 23.42
CA ASP A 9 -35.16 -3.11 23.69
C ASP A 9 -34.54 -2.71 25.03
N LYS A 10 -34.73 -3.54 26.06
CA LYS A 10 -34.17 -3.30 27.40
C LYS A 10 -32.64 -3.37 27.40
N VAL A 11 -32.07 -4.37 26.72
CA VAL A 11 -30.61 -4.53 26.62
C VAL A 11 -30.02 -3.40 25.79
N TYR A 12 -30.66 -3.04 24.68
CA TYR A 12 -30.21 -1.92 23.86
C TYR A 12 -30.25 -0.60 24.60
N ALA A 13 -31.35 -0.30 25.31
CA ALA A 13 -31.47 0.91 26.12
C ALA A 13 -30.38 0.99 27.20
N ALA A 14 -30.05 -0.14 27.85
CA ALA A 14 -28.95 -0.20 28.81
C ALA A 14 -27.58 0.07 28.16
N ILE A 15 -27.31 -0.52 26.98
CA ILE A 15 -26.06 -0.27 26.23
C ILE A 15 -25.94 1.21 25.84
N VAL A 16 -27.01 1.80 25.29
CA VAL A 16 -27.02 3.22 24.90
C VAL A 16 -26.85 4.14 26.10
N ALA A 17 -27.46 3.83 27.24
CA ALA A 17 -27.30 4.60 28.47
C ALA A 17 -25.83 4.62 28.94
N VAL A 18 -25.19 3.44 29.00
CA VAL A 18 -23.76 3.31 29.37
C VAL A 18 -22.87 4.02 28.35
N ALA A 19 -23.14 3.84 27.06
CA ALA A 19 -22.36 4.50 26.02
C ALA A 19 -22.44 6.03 26.12
N LYS A 20 -23.61 6.59 26.43
CA LYS A 20 -23.78 8.03 26.66
C LYS A 20 -23.06 8.50 27.92
N GLU A 21 -23.15 7.75 29.02
CA GLU A 21 -22.48 8.09 30.29
C GLU A 21 -20.96 8.16 30.15
N TYR A 22 -20.37 7.20 29.41
CA TYR A 22 -18.92 7.10 29.25
C TYR A 22 -18.40 7.63 27.91
N ASN A 23 -19.25 8.32 27.13
CA ASN A 23 -18.93 8.86 25.81
C ASN A 23 -18.27 7.83 24.86
N LEU A 24 -18.83 6.62 24.82
CA LEU A 24 -18.33 5.51 24.00
C LEU A 24 -18.89 5.56 22.58
N VAL A 25 -18.07 5.18 21.62
CA VAL A 25 -18.49 4.94 20.23
C VAL A 25 -19.34 3.66 20.17
N THR A 26 -20.51 3.74 19.55
CA THR A 26 -21.41 2.61 19.33
C THR A 26 -21.63 2.36 17.85
N VAL A 27 -21.22 1.19 17.38
CA VAL A 27 -21.40 0.75 15.99
C VAL A 27 -22.30 -0.48 15.97
N ALA A 28 -23.31 -0.49 15.10
CA ALA A 28 -24.22 -1.61 14.95
C ALA A 28 -24.20 -2.18 13.52
N ASP A 29 -23.82 -3.46 13.38
CA ASP A 29 -24.20 -4.30 12.24
C ASP A 29 -25.72 -4.46 12.28
N SER A 30 -26.38 -3.63 11.49
CA SER A 30 -27.78 -3.35 11.71
C SER A 30 -28.70 -4.36 11.02
N ARG A 31 -28.19 -5.04 9.99
CA ARG A 31 -28.89 -6.00 9.12
C ARG A 31 -30.31 -5.52 8.77
N ALA A 32 -31.27 -6.45 8.72
CA ALA A 32 -32.68 -6.16 8.53
C ALA A 32 -33.33 -5.27 9.62
N ARG A 33 -32.62 -4.96 10.72
CA ARG A 33 -33.09 -4.13 11.83
C ARG A 33 -32.49 -2.72 11.82
N ALA A 34 -31.99 -2.20 10.69
CA ALA A 34 -31.45 -0.84 10.57
C ALA A 34 -32.32 0.25 11.23
N GLY A 35 -33.66 0.12 11.14
CA GLY A 35 -34.61 1.05 11.77
C GLY A 35 -34.68 1.04 13.31
N PHE A 36 -34.02 0.09 13.99
CA PHE A 36 -34.10 -0.14 15.43
C PHE A 36 -33.10 0.67 16.26
N PHE A 37 -31.90 0.91 15.74
CA PHE A 37 -30.73 1.37 16.50
C PHE A 37 -30.73 2.89 16.73
N LYS A 38 -31.62 3.35 17.62
CA LYS A 38 -31.73 4.76 17.99
C LYS A 38 -30.52 5.27 18.78
N ASP A 39 -29.99 6.42 18.39
CA ASP A 39 -28.84 7.13 18.99
C ASP A 39 -27.48 6.42 18.87
N ALA A 40 -27.38 5.34 18.07
CA ALA A 40 -26.08 4.73 17.77
C ALA A 40 -25.15 5.73 17.06
N THR A 41 -23.84 5.66 17.34
CA THR A 41 -22.84 6.50 16.66
C THR A 41 -22.79 6.20 15.17
N LEU A 42 -22.85 4.92 14.80
CA LEU A 42 -22.86 4.45 13.42
C LEU A 42 -23.74 3.21 13.28
N ILE A 43 -24.47 3.11 12.18
CA ILE A 43 -25.10 1.87 11.72
C ILE A 43 -24.61 1.51 10.31
N THR A 44 -24.44 0.22 10.05
CA THR A 44 -23.82 -0.30 8.81
C THR A 44 -24.73 -1.26 8.02
N PRO A 45 -25.88 -0.83 7.49
CA PRO A 45 -26.69 -1.68 6.61
C PRO A 45 -26.08 -1.85 5.21
N ASN A 46 -26.53 -2.85 4.46
CA ASN A 46 -26.44 -2.81 2.99
C ASN A 46 -27.60 -2.01 2.37
N ASP A 47 -27.54 -1.76 1.06
CA ASP A 47 -28.56 -1.07 0.29
C ASP A 47 -29.97 -1.71 0.41
N ALA A 48 -30.06 -3.02 0.34
CA ALA A 48 -31.32 -3.75 0.47
C ALA A 48 -31.94 -3.60 1.87
N GLU A 49 -31.11 -3.66 2.92
CA GLU A 49 -31.50 -3.48 4.32
C GLU A 49 -31.90 -2.03 4.61
N ALA A 50 -31.15 -1.06 4.08
CA ALA A 50 -31.47 0.35 4.21
C ALA A 50 -32.80 0.68 3.52
N GLY A 51 -33.01 0.17 2.31
CA GLY A 51 -34.27 0.29 1.59
C GLY A 51 -35.43 -0.33 2.34
N ALA A 52 -35.27 -1.57 2.83
CA ALA A 52 -36.30 -2.27 3.61
C ALA A 52 -36.69 -1.49 4.87
N ALA A 53 -35.72 -0.91 5.58
CA ALA A 53 -35.98 -0.09 6.76
C ALA A 53 -36.77 1.19 6.42
N ALA A 54 -36.45 1.83 5.30
CA ALA A 54 -37.10 3.06 4.83
C ALA A 54 -38.41 2.82 4.06
N GLY A 55 -38.73 1.57 3.73
CA GLY A 55 -39.91 1.24 2.91
C GLY A 55 -39.76 1.58 1.44
N VAL A 56 -38.52 1.67 0.93
CA VAL A 56 -38.21 1.98 -0.48
C VAL A 56 -37.27 0.92 -1.07
N ALA A 57 -37.31 0.73 -2.38
CA ALA A 57 -36.29 -0.05 -3.08
C ALA A 57 -35.15 0.88 -3.50
N VAL A 58 -33.91 0.56 -3.13
CA VAL A 58 -32.72 1.33 -3.52
C VAL A 58 -32.33 0.94 -4.94
N THR A 59 -32.86 1.64 -5.93
CA THR A 59 -32.61 1.39 -7.36
C THR A 59 -31.73 2.43 -8.03
N ASP A 60 -31.56 3.58 -7.37
CA ASP A 60 -30.81 4.73 -7.86
C ASP A 60 -30.31 5.58 -6.69
N GLU A 61 -29.50 6.57 -7.03
CA GLU A 61 -28.89 7.50 -6.07
C GLU A 61 -29.94 8.27 -5.25
N ALA A 62 -31.09 8.63 -5.84
CA ALA A 62 -32.13 9.38 -5.14
C ALA A 62 -32.81 8.51 -4.08
N ARG A 63 -33.11 7.25 -4.40
CA ARG A 63 -33.65 6.26 -3.45
C ARG A 63 -32.63 5.92 -2.35
N LEU A 64 -31.35 5.86 -2.69
CA LEU A 64 -30.27 5.68 -1.71
C LEU A 64 -30.22 6.82 -0.70
N GLN A 65 -30.27 8.07 -1.18
CA GLN A 65 -30.30 9.25 -0.31
C GLN A 65 -31.57 9.31 0.54
N GLU A 66 -32.72 8.91 -0.01
CA GLU A 66 -33.98 8.80 0.73
C GLU A 66 -33.87 7.80 1.89
N ALA A 67 -33.33 6.61 1.63
CA ALA A 67 -33.10 5.59 2.64
C ALA A 67 -32.07 6.04 3.71
N GLY A 68 -30.95 6.61 3.28
CA GLY A 68 -29.91 7.14 4.18
C GLY A 68 -30.42 8.27 5.07
N THR A 69 -31.20 9.20 4.51
CA THR A 69 -31.83 10.30 5.25
C THR A 69 -32.83 9.78 6.30
N PHE A 70 -33.64 8.79 5.95
CA PHE A 70 -34.56 8.15 6.89
C PHE A 70 -33.82 7.49 8.07
N LEU A 71 -32.67 6.88 7.80
CA LEU A 71 -31.84 6.22 8.81
C LEU A 71 -31.05 7.21 9.68
N LEU A 72 -30.63 8.37 9.14
CA LEU A 72 -30.07 9.48 9.91
C LEU A 72 -31.06 10.03 10.95
N GLY A 73 -32.37 9.89 10.73
CA GLY A 73 -33.38 10.20 11.74
C GLY A 73 -33.38 9.24 12.94
N ARG A 74 -32.51 8.23 12.95
CA ARG A 74 -32.44 7.19 14.00
C ARG A 74 -31.05 7.07 14.59
N ALA A 75 -30.00 7.08 13.78
CA ALA A 75 -28.61 7.03 14.22
C ALA A 75 -27.88 8.33 13.90
N ARG A 76 -26.75 8.61 14.58
CA ARG A 76 -25.97 9.82 14.33
C ARG A 76 -25.32 9.82 12.94
N ASN A 77 -24.81 8.66 12.53
CA ASN A 77 -24.22 8.46 11.22
C ASN A 77 -24.71 7.12 10.63
N VAL A 78 -24.74 7.04 9.30
CA VAL A 78 -25.15 5.84 8.55
C VAL A 78 -24.10 5.57 7.49
N MET A 79 -23.66 4.32 7.39
CA MET A 79 -22.74 3.85 6.37
C MET A 79 -23.40 2.70 5.61
N ILE A 80 -23.90 2.98 4.41
CA ILE A 80 -24.60 2.01 3.57
C ILE A 80 -23.57 1.35 2.64
N THR A 81 -23.41 0.03 2.76
CA THR A 81 -22.55 -0.75 1.86
C THR A 81 -23.27 -1.04 0.55
N LEU A 82 -22.60 -0.79 -0.59
CA LEU A 82 -23.16 -0.89 -1.94
C LEU A 82 -22.43 -1.93 -2.80
N GLY A 83 -21.69 -2.85 -2.16
CA GLY A 83 -20.85 -3.82 -2.85
C GLY A 83 -19.80 -3.15 -3.75
N PRO A 84 -19.79 -3.43 -5.07
CA PRO A 84 -18.79 -2.86 -5.99
C PRO A 84 -18.89 -1.35 -6.16
N ASP A 85 -20.01 -0.72 -5.79
CA ASP A 85 -20.19 0.74 -5.86
C ASP A 85 -19.63 1.48 -4.63
N GLY A 86 -19.02 0.74 -3.69
CA GLY A 86 -18.38 1.28 -2.50
C GLY A 86 -19.32 1.48 -1.33
N ILE A 87 -19.14 2.57 -0.60
CA ILE A 87 -19.83 2.87 0.65
C ILE A 87 -20.41 4.30 0.60
N ALA A 88 -21.69 4.43 0.89
CA ALA A 88 -22.36 5.71 1.04
C ALA A 88 -22.44 6.13 2.52
N CYS A 89 -21.84 7.26 2.84
CA CYS A 89 -21.78 7.83 4.18
C CYS A 89 -22.76 8.99 4.32
N PHE A 90 -23.55 8.94 5.39
CA PHE A 90 -24.45 10.01 5.79
C PHE A 90 -24.06 10.43 7.20
N SER A 91 -23.81 11.72 7.41
CA SER A 91 -23.35 12.23 8.70
C SER A 91 -24.36 13.15 9.39
N GLU A 92 -24.18 13.30 10.71
CA GLU A 92 -24.89 14.27 11.52
C GLU A 92 -24.64 15.69 10.98
N GLY A 93 -25.71 16.36 10.53
CA GLY A 93 -25.62 17.63 9.78
C GLY A 93 -26.07 17.53 8.32
N GLY A 94 -26.39 16.32 7.84
CA GLY A 94 -26.99 16.09 6.53
C GLY A 94 -25.97 16.01 5.40
N SER A 95 -24.68 15.81 5.70
CA SER A 95 -23.70 15.57 4.65
C SER A 95 -23.88 14.18 4.05
N TYR A 96 -23.60 14.07 2.76
CA TYR A 96 -23.63 12.84 1.99
C TYR A 96 -22.31 12.73 1.21
N GLU A 97 -21.63 11.59 1.35
CA GLU A 97 -20.41 11.30 0.61
C GLU A 97 -20.38 9.82 0.20
N LYS A 98 -19.94 9.55 -1.03
CA LYS A 98 -19.77 8.18 -1.53
C LYS A 98 -18.28 7.87 -1.68
N VAL A 99 -17.81 6.88 -0.93
CA VAL A 99 -16.43 6.41 -0.95
C VAL A 99 -16.35 5.19 -1.87
N PRO A 100 -15.67 5.29 -3.03
CA PRO A 100 -15.57 4.18 -3.97
C PRO A 100 -14.72 3.05 -3.40
N VAL A 101 -15.00 1.81 -3.82
CA VAL A 101 -14.12 0.66 -3.54
C VAL A 101 -12.96 0.65 -4.52
N ARG A 102 -11.79 0.19 -4.07
CA ARG A 102 -10.68 -0.15 -4.98
C ARG A 102 -11.01 -1.48 -5.67
N PRO A 103 -10.92 -1.59 -7.01
CA PRO A 103 -11.22 -2.84 -7.70
C PRO A 103 -10.30 -3.97 -7.21
N VAL A 104 -10.91 -5.05 -6.73
CA VAL A 104 -10.23 -6.27 -6.25
C VAL A 104 -10.92 -7.50 -6.84
N PRO A 105 -10.19 -8.60 -7.09
CA PRO A 105 -10.79 -9.84 -7.52
C PRO A 105 -11.66 -10.42 -6.39
N VAL A 106 -12.97 -10.48 -6.61
CA VAL A 106 -13.92 -11.03 -5.64
C VAL A 106 -13.98 -12.55 -5.77
N ARG A 107 -13.75 -13.25 -4.65
CA ARG A 107 -13.90 -14.71 -4.53
C ARG A 107 -15.11 -15.10 -3.68
N ASP A 108 -15.31 -14.44 -2.55
CA ASP A 108 -16.39 -14.70 -1.61
C ASP A 108 -16.79 -13.39 -0.94
N VAL A 109 -18.09 -13.13 -0.78
CA VAL A 109 -18.59 -11.89 -0.11
C VAL A 109 -18.93 -12.11 1.36
N THR A 110 -18.78 -13.35 1.84
CA THR A 110 -19.13 -13.74 3.20
C THR A 110 -18.26 -12.99 4.21
N GLY A 111 -18.88 -12.26 5.14
CA GLY A 111 -18.19 -11.52 6.20
C GLY A 111 -17.69 -10.13 5.81
N ALA A 112 -17.87 -9.69 4.56
CA ALA A 112 -17.44 -8.35 4.12
C ALA A 112 -18.06 -7.22 4.96
N GLY A 113 -19.36 -7.31 5.27
CA GLY A 113 -20.06 -6.35 6.13
C GLY A 113 -19.54 -6.35 7.58
N ASP A 114 -19.19 -7.51 8.12
CA ASP A 114 -18.57 -7.63 9.45
C ASP A 114 -17.19 -6.97 9.45
N THR A 115 -16.41 -7.14 8.37
CA THR A 115 -15.11 -6.50 8.19
C THR A 115 -15.23 -4.97 8.12
N VAL A 116 -16.18 -4.44 7.32
CA VAL A 116 -16.47 -2.99 7.29
C VAL A 116 -16.81 -2.48 8.67
N THR A 117 -17.70 -3.18 9.38
CA THR A 117 -18.17 -2.78 10.71
C THR A 117 -17.02 -2.77 11.72
N ALA A 118 -16.16 -3.77 11.71
CA ALA A 118 -14.98 -3.84 12.58
C ALA A 118 -13.97 -2.72 12.28
N ALA A 119 -13.64 -2.50 11.01
CA ALA A 119 -12.70 -1.46 10.60
C ALA A 119 -13.24 -0.06 10.92
N ALA A 120 -14.53 0.20 10.67
CA ALA A 120 -15.18 1.46 11.01
C ALA A 120 -15.21 1.70 12.52
N THR A 121 -15.48 0.65 13.32
CA THR A 121 -15.44 0.74 14.79
C THR A 121 -14.05 1.16 15.27
N LEU A 122 -12.99 0.48 14.81
CA LEU A 122 -11.62 0.79 15.21
C LEU A 122 -11.22 2.23 14.82
N SER A 123 -11.57 2.64 13.61
CA SER A 123 -11.26 3.97 13.06
C SER A 123 -11.93 5.07 13.87
N LEU A 124 -13.23 4.96 14.11
CA LEU A 124 -13.99 5.94 14.88
C LEU A 124 -13.54 6.01 16.34
N THR A 125 -13.23 4.87 16.97
CA THR A 125 -12.69 4.86 18.34
C THR A 125 -11.32 5.51 18.45
N SER A 126 -10.58 5.59 17.34
CA SER A 126 -9.29 6.27 17.24
C SER A 126 -9.42 7.76 16.87
N GLY A 127 -10.65 8.28 16.74
CA GLY A 127 -10.92 9.69 16.41
C GLY A 127 -10.85 10.03 14.92
N ALA A 128 -10.86 9.03 14.04
CA ALA A 128 -10.91 9.26 12.59
C ALA A 128 -12.27 9.82 12.15
N SER A 129 -12.30 10.46 10.97
CA SER A 129 -13.55 10.92 10.36
C SER A 129 -14.41 9.75 9.86
N LEU A 130 -15.70 9.99 9.61
CA LEU A 130 -16.59 8.98 9.02
C LEU A 130 -16.10 8.53 7.64
N THR A 131 -15.57 9.47 6.85
CA THR A 131 -15.01 9.21 5.52
C THR A 131 -13.75 8.34 5.62
N ASP A 132 -12.83 8.63 6.52
CA ASP A 132 -11.63 7.80 6.74
C ASP A 132 -12.02 6.39 7.20
N ALA A 133 -13.01 6.28 8.09
CA ALA A 133 -13.55 5.00 8.52
C ALA A 133 -14.15 4.19 7.36
N ALA A 134 -14.81 4.86 6.41
CA ALA A 134 -15.34 4.22 5.20
C ALA A 134 -14.24 3.78 4.23
N VAL A 135 -13.18 4.58 4.06
CA VAL A 135 -12.00 4.21 3.26
C VAL A 135 -11.36 2.95 3.84
N LEU A 136 -11.08 2.93 5.14
CA LEU A 136 -10.52 1.76 5.83
C LEU A 136 -11.45 0.55 5.76
N GLY A 137 -12.76 0.78 5.89
CA GLY A 137 -13.80 -0.25 5.70
C GLY A 137 -13.76 -0.88 4.31
N ASN A 138 -13.71 -0.06 3.26
CA ASN A 138 -13.61 -0.53 1.87
C ASN A 138 -12.33 -1.33 1.62
N LEU A 139 -11.18 -0.88 2.13
CA LEU A 139 -9.92 -1.58 1.97
C LEU A 139 -9.92 -2.93 2.68
N ALA A 140 -10.36 -2.95 3.94
CA ALA A 140 -10.44 -4.17 4.71
C ALA A 140 -11.42 -5.16 4.08
N ALA A 141 -12.61 -4.70 3.67
CA ALA A 141 -13.58 -5.53 2.96
C ALA A 141 -13.01 -6.06 1.64
N GLY A 142 -12.27 -5.22 0.88
CA GLY A 142 -11.61 -5.62 -0.35
C GLY A 142 -10.62 -6.79 -0.16
N ILE A 143 -9.84 -6.76 0.93
CA ILE A 143 -8.94 -7.87 1.29
C ILE A 143 -9.74 -9.12 1.67
N ALA A 144 -10.80 -8.95 2.47
CA ALA A 144 -11.63 -10.06 2.92
C ALA A 144 -12.30 -10.77 1.74
N VAL A 145 -12.89 -10.02 0.80
CA VAL A 145 -13.63 -10.62 -0.31
C VAL A 145 -12.77 -11.31 -1.36
N ALA A 146 -11.46 -11.05 -1.35
CA ALA A 146 -10.49 -11.74 -2.20
C ALA A 146 -10.12 -13.14 -1.68
N GLN A 147 -10.63 -13.53 -0.50
CA GLN A 147 -10.38 -14.81 0.16
C GLN A 147 -11.69 -15.61 0.28
N THR A 148 -11.63 -16.87 0.70
CA THR A 148 -12.82 -17.75 0.82
C THR A 148 -13.19 -17.94 2.29
N GLY A 149 -14.48 -17.78 2.60
CA GLY A 149 -15.02 -17.88 3.96
C GLY A 149 -14.84 -16.62 4.80
N VAL A 150 -15.16 -16.74 6.09
CA VAL A 150 -14.97 -15.64 7.07
C VAL A 150 -13.50 -15.57 7.45
N VAL A 151 -12.81 -14.53 6.98
CA VAL A 151 -11.38 -14.32 7.20
C VAL A 151 -11.11 -13.12 8.09
N THR A 152 -9.95 -13.13 8.76
CA THR A 152 -9.44 -11.98 9.50
C THR A 152 -8.50 -11.19 8.62
N VAL A 153 -8.66 -9.86 8.61
CA VAL A 153 -7.78 -8.93 7.89
C VAL A 153 -6.82 -8.29 8.88
N SER A 154 -5.53 -8.30 8.57
CA SER A 154 -4.50 -7.70 9.42
C SER A 154 -4.31 -6.21 9.14
N ASN A 155 -3.82 -5.49 10.15
CA ASN A 155 -3.46 -4.07 9.99
C ASN A 155 -2.31 -3.87 8.98
N GLU A 156 -1.46 -4.88 8.76
CA GLU A 156 -0.38 -4.83 7.77
C GLU A 156 -0.94 -4.82 6.36
N GLU A 157 -1.85 -5.75 6.04
CA GLU A 157 -2.48 -5.82 4.71
C GLU A 157 -3.26 -4.53 4.37
N VAL A 158 -3.96 -3.94 5.33
CA VAL A 158 -4.66 -2.66 5.11
C VAL A 158 -3.67 -1.52 4.87
N ARG A 159 -2.56 -1.47 5.60
CA ARG A 159 -1.51 -0.46 5.39
C ARG A 159 -0.83 -0.61 4.03
N ASP A 160 -0.54 -1.83 3.62
CA ASP A 160 0.05 -2.11 2.31
C ASP A 160 -0.86 -1.54 1.21
N LEU A 161 -2.16 -1.82 1.25
CA LEU A 161 -3.12 -1.28 0.26
C LEU A 161 -3.28 0.25 0.33
N LEU A 162 -3.20 0.85 1.51
CA LEU A 162 -3.21 2.32 1.65
C LEU A 162 -2.00 2.95 0.97
N THR A 163 -0.81 2.38 1.21
CA THR A 163 0.43 2.88 0.61
C THR A 163 0.52 2.63 -0.89
N GLU A 164 -0.13 1.56 -1.38
CA GLU A 164 -0.29 1.32 -2.81
C GLU A 164 -1.21 2.35 -3.49
N GLY A 165 -2.14 2.99 -2.76
CA GLY A 165 -3.03 4.03 -3.29
C GLY A 165 -2.34 5.36 -3.60
N GLU A 166 -1.18 5.61 -2.99
CA GLU A 166 -0.32 6.76 -3.30
C GLU A 166 0.65 6.49 -4.46
N SER A 167 0.89 5.20 -4.74
CA SER A 167 1.75 4.77 -5.83
C SER A 167 0.91 4.37 -7.03
N SER A 168 0.86 5.25 -8.04
CA SER A 168 0.56 4.84 -9.41
C SER A 168 1.28 3.50 -9.70
N ALA A 169 0.67 2.59 -10.47
CA ALA A 169 1.33 1.35 -10.91
C ALA A 169 2.66 1.60 -11.69
N THR A 170 3.02 2.86 -11.92
CA THR A 170 4.28 3.35 -12.51
C THR A 170 5.27 3.91 -11.50
N ASP A 171 4.91 4.08 -10.23
CA ASP A 171 5.78 4.62 -9.19
C ASP A 171 6.71 3.52 -8.68
N LYS A 172 7.88 3.44 -9.31
CA LYS A 172 8.94 2.49 -8.97
C LYS A 172 9.76 2.94 -7.77
N VAL A 173 9.67 4.20 -7.36
CA VAL A 173 10.42 4.71 -6.21
C VAL A 173 9.69 4.27 -4.94
N LYS A 174 10.44 3.69 -3.98
CA LYS A 174 9.88 3.16 -2.74
C LYS A 174 10.69 3.64 -1.54
N SER A 175 9.98 3.94 -0.47
CA SER A 175 10.58 4.13 0.85
C SER A 175 11.18 2.82 1.36
N LEU A 176 12.06 2.91 2.35
CA LEU A 176 12.69 1.73 2.94
C LEU A 176 11.66 0.77 3.55
N ASP A 177 10.56 1.28 4.10
CA ASP A 177 9.52 0.44 4.70
C ASP A 177 8.67 -0.24 3.62
N GLN A 178 8.29 0.50 2.58
CA GLN A 178 7.55 -0.04 1.43
C GLN A 178 8.34 -1.15 0.73
N ILE A 179 9.64 -0.93 0.44
CA ILE A 179 10.44 -1.94 -0.24
C ILE A 179 10.69 -3.17 0.65
N THR A 180 10.78 -2.99 1.97
CA THR A 180 10.92 -4.12 2.91
C THR A 180 9.67 -5.02 2.86
N ALA A 181 8.48 -4.43 2.88
CA ALA A 181 7.22 -5.17 2.75
C ALA A 181 7.12 -5.90 1.39
N ILE A 182 7.47 -5.21 0.31
CA ILE A 182 7.52 -5.78 -1.05
C ILE A 182 8.47 -6.98 -1.11
N VAL A 183 9.68 -6.85 -0.56
CA VAL A 183 10.69 -7.92 -0.55
C VAL A 183 10.19 -9.14 0.24
N HIS A 184 9.60 -8.96 1.42
CA HIS A 184 9.03 -10.07 2.19
C HIS A 184 7.88 -10.77 1.47
N ARG A 185 7.04 -10.02 0.77
CA ARG A 185 5.99 -10.59 -0.08
C ARG A 185 6.59 -11.40 -1.23
N LEU A 186 7.54 -10.86 -1.98
CA LEU A 186 8.21 -11.53 -3.09
C LEU A 186 8.95 -12.81 -2.64
N GLN A 187 9.58 -12.78 -1.47
CA GLN A 187 10.21 -13.97 -0.87
C GLN A 187 9.18 -15.07 -0.56
N ARG A 188 8.01 -14.72 0.00
CA ARG A 188 6.90 -15.67 0.24
C ARG A 188 6.35 -16.26 -1.06
N GLU A 189 6.38 -15.49 -2.15
CA GLU A 189 5.99 -15.91 -3.50
C GLU A 189 7.09 -16.72 -4.23
N ASN A 190 8.23 -17.00 -3.57
CA ASN A 190 9.40 -17.66 -4.15
C ASN A 190 9.96 -16.95 -5.40
N LYS A 191 9.85 -15.61 -5.44
CA LYS A 191 10.42 -14.79 -6.52
C LYS A 191 11.90 -14.51 -6.26
N LYS A 192 12.71 -14.61 -7.30
CA LYS A 192 14.15 -14.34 -7.26
C LYS A 192 14.43 -12.85 -7.40
N ILE A 193 14.84 -12.22 -6.30
CA ILE A 193 15.07 -10.78 -6.22
C ILE A 193 16.52 -10.46 -6.59
N VAL A 194 16.71 -9.56 -7.56
CA VAL A 194 18.01 -8.99 -7.94
C VAL A 194 18.17 -7.62 -7.30
N TRP A 195 19.34 -7.37 -6.74
CA TRP A 195 19.76 -6.06 -6.25
C TRP A 195 20.97 -5.57 -7.02
N THR A 196 20.96 -4.28 -7.35
CA THR A 196 22.10 -3.53 -7.86
C THR A 196 22.08 -2.14 -7.22
N ASN A 197 23.21 -1.44 -7.20
CA ASN A 197 23.25 -0.08 -6.71
C ASN A 197 24.27 0.77 -7.45
N GLY A 198 24.06 2.08 -7.44
CA GLY A 198 24.98 3.04 -8.03
C GLY A 198 24.49 4.48 -7.97
N CYS A 199 25.36 5.41 -8.38
CA CYS A 199 25.00 6.81 -8.47
C CYS A 199 24.13 7.12 -9.70
N PHE A 200 24.36 6.42 -10.82
CA PHE A 200 23.66 6.62 -12.10
C PHE A 200 23.53 8.10 -12.52
N ASP A 201 24.60 8.88 -12.33
CA ASP A 201 24.60 10.33 -12.50
C ASP A 201 24.25 10.76 -13.94
N ILE A 202 25.06 10.36 -14.91
CA ILE A 202 24.71 10.47 -16.34
C ILE A 202 24.62 9.07 -16.90
N LEU A 203 23.39 8.65 -17.20
CA LEU A 203 23.15 7.38 -17.89
C LEU A 203 23.73 7.41 -19.30
N HIS A 204 24.28 6.28 -19.69
CA HIS A 204 24.78 6.00 -21.03
C HIS A 204 24.45 4.55 -21.37
N VAL A 205 24.65 4.14 -22.63
CA VAL A 205 24.22 2.80 -23.06
C VAL A 205 24.92 1.67 -22.28
N GLY A 206 26.17 1.84 -21.83
CA GLY A 206 26.78 0.94 -20.86
C GLY A 206 25.97 0.68 -19.57
N HIS A 207 25.38 1.72 -18.94
CA HIS A 207 24.50 1.54 -17.77
C HIS A 207 23.21 0.82 -18.14
N ILE A 208 22.61 1.16 -19.28
CA ILE A 208 21.35 0.55 -19.73
C ILE A 208 21.54 -0.95 -19.98
N MET A 209 22.59 -1.32 -20.71
CA MET A 209 22.90 -2.73 -20.96
C MET A 209 23.21 -3.48 -19.66
N TYR A 210 23.99 -2.88 -18.77
CA TYR A 210 24.26 -3.44 -17.45
C TYR A 210 22.97 -3.72 -16.66
N LEU A 211 22.07 -2.74 -16.57
CA LEU A 211 20.80 -2.88 -15.85
C LEU A 211 19.90 -3.94 -16.49
N GLN A 212 19.88 -4.03 -17.82
CA GLN A 212 19.13 -5.07 -18.53
C GLN A 212 19.68 -6.48 -18.25
N GLU A 213 21.00 -6.66 -18.30
CA GLU A 213 21.65 -7.94 -17.98
C GLU A 213 21.46 -8.31 -16.51
N ALA A 214 21.50 -7.33 -15.60
CA ALA A 214 21.22 -7.53 -14.18
C ALA A 214 19.77 -7.98 -13.97
N GLY A 215 18.79 -7.31 -14.59
CA GLY A 215 17.37 -7.66 -14.49
C GLY A 215 17.09 -9.10 -14.92
N ASN A 216 17.79 -9.60 -15.94
CA ASN A 216 17.65 -10.98 -16.43
C ASN A 216 18.18 -12.06 -15.45
N CYS A 217 18.83 -11.68 -14.35
CA CYS A 217 19.36 -12.62 -13.36
C CYS A 217 18.30 -13.10 -12.35
N GLY A 218 17.09 -12.55 -12.37
CA GLY A 218 15.97 -12.92 -11.50
C GLY A 218 14.61 -12.48 -12.04
N ASP A 219 13.61 -12.50 -11.17
CA ASP A 219 12.21 -12.16 -11.50
C ASP A 219 11.89 -10.67 -11.27
N VAL A 220 12.59 -10.03 -10.33
CA VAL A 220 12.36 -8.64 -9.92
C VAL A 220 13.70 -7.95 -9.65
N MET A 221 13.91 -6.77 -10.21
CA MET A 221 15.11 -5.95 -10.00
C MET A 221 14.83 -4.72 -9.13
N ILE A 222 15.60 -4.61 -8.05
CA ILE A 222 15.62 -3.46 -7.15
C ILE A 222 16.94 -2.71 -7.34
N VAL A 223 16.86 -1.40 -7.58
CA VAL A 223 18.01 -0.52 -7.74
C VAL A 223 18.17 0.39 -6.52
N GLY A 224 19.27 0.23 -5.78
CA GLY A 224 19.71 1.20 -4.79
C GLY A 224 20.32 2.42 -5.47
N LEU A 225 19.68 3.58 -5.35
CA LEU A 225 20.17 4.86 -5.85
C LEU A 225 20.83 5.66 -4.72
N ASN A 226 22.10 6.02 -4.88
CA ASN A 226 22.77 6.91 -3.91
C ASN A 226 22.11 8.30 -3.93
N SER A 227 21.82 8.85 -2.75
CA SER A 227 21.33 10.21 -2.57
C SER A 227 22.37 11.26 -2.99
N ASP A 228 21.95 12.51 -3.16
CA ASP A 228 22.86 13.61 -3.50
C ASP A 228 23.95 13.80 -2.44
N ALA A 229 23.58 13.65 -1.16
CA ALA A 229 24.52 13.71 -0.06
C ALA A 229 25.53 12.55 -0.09
N SER A 230 25.07 11.33 -0.41
CA SER A 230 25.93 10.16 -0.56
C SER A 230 26.91 10.33 -1.72
N VAL A 231 26.44 10.80 -2.89
CA VAL A 231 27.28 11.01 -4.07
C VAL A 231 28.35 12.08 -3.82
N LYS A 232 28.01 13.20 -3.17
CA LYS A 232 28.99 14.24 -2.78
C LYS A 232 30.12 13.68 -1.92
N LYS A 233 29.79 12.82 -0.94
CA LYS A 233 30.78 12.16 -0.07
C LYS A 233 31.70 11.20 -0.83
N ILE A 234 31.21 10.59 -1.92
CA ILE A 234 31.96 9.59 -2.69
C ILE A 234 32.81 10.24 -3.80
N LYS A 235 32.25 11.22 -4.53
CA LYS A 235 32.83 11.78 -5.76
C LYS A 235 33.24 13.25 -5.66
N GLY A 236 32.98 13.91 -4.53
CA GLY A 236 33.29 15.32 -4.28
C GLY A 236 32.13 16.28 -4.57
N ASP A 237 32.31 17.55 -4.18
CA ASP A 237 31.23 18.56 -4.13
C ASP A 237 30.65 18.96 -5.50
N GLN A 238 31.38 18.72 -6.59
CA GLN A 238 30.92 19.00 -7.96
C GLN A 238 29.99 17.92 -8.53
N ARG A 239 29.65 16.89 -7.74
CA ARG A 239 28.78 15.78 -8.14
C ARG A 239 27.68 15.56 -7.08
N PRO A 240 26.49 15.08 -7.46
CA PRO A 240 26.07 14.69 -8.81
C PRO A 240 25.75 15.90 -9.70
N VAL A 241 25.71 15.69 -11.01
CA VAL A 241 25.25 16.70 -11.99
C VAL A 241 23.72 16.81 -11.95
N PHE A 242 23.04 15.67 -11.83
CA PHE A 242 21.59 15.59 -11.69
C PHE A 242 21.22 15.20 -10.26
N ASN A 243 20.17 15.84 -9.72
CA ASN A 243 19.68 15.51 -8.38
C ASN A 243 19.10 14.08 -8.34
N GLU A 244 18.96 13.52 -7.15
CA GLU A 244 18.51 12.16 -6.93
C GLU A 244 17.11 11.87 -7.47
N GLN A 245 16.21 12.86 -7.49
CA GLN A 245 14.85 12.71 -7.99
C GLN A 245 14.85 12.59 -9.51
N ASP A 246 15.64 13.41 -10.21
CA ASP A 246 15.79 13.34 -11.66
C ASP A 246 16.43 12.00 -12.06
N ARG A 247 17.47 11.56 -11.33
CA ARG A 247 18.11 10.26 -11.56
C ARG A 247 17.15 9.10 -11.34
N ALA A 248 16.34 9.15 -10.28
CA ALA A 248 15.30 8.15 -10.02
C ALA A 248 14.24 8.15 -11.12
N GLN A 249 13.81 9.31 -11.60
CA GLN A 249 12.83 9.42 -12.68
C GLN A 249 13.31 8.77 -13.97
N VAL A 250 14.57 8.99 -14.35
CA VAL A 250 15.14 8.37 -15.55
C VAL A 250 15.26 6.85 -15.37
N LEU A 251 15.69 6.37 -14.20
CA LEU A 251 15.73 4.93 -13.91
C LEU A 251 14.33 4.31 -13.92
N SER A 252 13.31 5.01 -13.43
CA SER A 252 11.92 4.54 -13.44
C SER A 252 11.39 4.27 -14.85
N ALA A 253 11.89 5.01 -15.85
CA ALA A 253 11.51 4.81 -17.24
C ALA A 253 12.10 3.53 -17.87
N LEU A 254 13.07 2.88 -17.23
CA LEU A 254 13.66 1.64 -17.73
C LEU A 254 12.78 0.44 -17.40
N GLU A 255 12.40 -0.32 -18.42
CA GLU A 255 11.55 -1.51 -18.28
C GLU A 255 12.16 -2.57 -17.34
N CYS A 256 13.49 -2.75 -17.39
CA CYS A 256 14.20 -3.74 -16.56
C CYS A 256 14.24 -3.40 -15.07
N VAL A 257 13.91 -2.16 -14.67
CA VAL A 257 13.92 -1.72 -13.26
C VAL A 257 12.50 -1.85 -12.71
N ASP A 258 12.30 -2.63 -11.66
CA ASP A 258 10.99 -2.77 -11.02
C ASP A 258 10.83 -1.80 -9.86
N TYR A 259 11.87 -1.65 -9.02
CA TYR A 259 11.85 -0.78 -7.85
C TYR A 259 13.15 0.00 -7.68
N ILE A 260 13.06 1.19 -7.08
CA ILE A 260 14.17 2.08 -6.78
C ILE A 260 14.09 2.49 -5.31
N VAL A 261 15.22 2.43 -4.62
CA VAL A 261 15.35 2.87 -3.22
C VAL A 261 16.46 3.88 -3.13
N ILE A 262 16.16 5.10 -2.69
CA ILE A 262 17.16 6.15 -2.48
C ILE A 262 17.78 5.99 -1.09
N PHE A 263 19.11 6.07 -0.99
CA PHE A 263 19.82 5.90 0.27
C PHE A 263 21.02 6.83 0.47
N ASP A 264 21.22 7.24 1.73
CA ASP A 264 22.23 8.22 2.13
C ASP A 264 23.59 7.62 2.51
N ASP A 265 23.60 6.33 2.86
CA ASP A 265 24.80 5.65 3.30
C ASP A 265 25.86 5.60 2.21
N LYS A 266 27.13 5.55 2.63
CA LYS A 266 28.26 5.43 1.71
C LYS A 266 28.29 4.05 1.04
N THR A 267 27.80 3.04 1.75
CA THR A 267 27.75 1.65 1.30
C THR A 267 26.31 1.15 1.35
N PRO A 268 25.92 0.20 0.48
CA PRO A 268 24.60 -0.42 0.51
C PRO A 268 24.47 -1.49 1.61
N LEU A 269 25.45 -1.65 2.51
CA LEU A 269 25.49 -2.72 3.52
C LEU A 269 24.23 -2.78 4.38
N PRO A 270 23.73 -1.68 4.97
CA PRO A 270 22.53 -1.74 5.80
C PRO A 270 21.29 -2.21 5.03
N LEU A 271 21.20 -1.85 3.75
CA LEU A 271 20.11 -2.28 2.87
C LEU A 271 20.23 -3.76 2.48
N LEU A 272 21.45 -4.22 2.17
CA LEU A 272 21.70 -5.63 1.88
C LEU A 272 21.39 -6.53 3.08
N GLU A 273 21.72 -6.07 4.29
CA GLU A 273 21.43 -6.81 5.53
C GLU A 273 19.93 -6.91 5.80
N LYS A 274 19.19 -5.80 5.56
CA LYS A 274 17.73 -5.76 5.77
C LYS A 274 16.96 -6.52 4.68
N LEU A 275 17.34 -6.37 3.41
CA LEU A 275 16.57 -6.88 2.28
C LEU A 275 16.97 -8.29 1.84
N GLN A 276 18.22 -8.71 2.10
CA GLN A 276 18.74 -10.04 1.73
C GLN A 276 18.33 -10.51 0.32
N PRO A 277 18.66 -9.76 -0.74
CA PRO A 277 18.33 -10.12 -2.11
C PRO A 277 19.01 -11.42 -2.56
N HIS A 278 18.36 -12.19 -3.44
CA HIS A 278 18.89 -13.48 -3.90
C HIS A 278 20.12 -13.32 -4.80
N VAL A 279 20.18 -12.22 -5.56
CA VAL A 279 21.30 -11.90 -6.44
C VAL A 279 21.77 -10.48 -6.19
N TYR A 280 23.07 -10.31 -6.01
CA TYR A 280 23.73 -9.01 -6.02
C TYR A 280 24.51 -8.84 -7.34
N ALA A 281 23.99 -7.98 -8.22
CA ALA A 281 24.64 -7.65 -9.49
C ALA A 281 25.60 -6.46 -9.31
N LYS A 282 26.79 -6.58 -9.92
CA LYS A 282 27.78 -5.50 -10.04
C LYS A 282 28.31 -5.45 -11.46
N GLY A 283 28.43 -4.24 -12.01
CA GLY A 283 28.91 -4.00 -13.37
C GLY A 283 30.21 -3.22 -13.42
N GLY A 284 30.88 -3.25 -14.56
CA GLY A 284 32.11 -2.49 -14.83
C GLY A 284 33.36 -3.32 -14.65
N ASP A 285 34.41 -2.71 -14.08
CA ASP A 285 35.73 -3.33 -13.90
C ASP A 285 35.87 -4.11 -12.59
N TYR A 286 34.75 -4.32 -11.88
CA TYR A 286 34.76 -5.13 -10.66
C TYR A 286 35.01 -6.60 -10.98
N THR A 287 35.75 -7.25 -10.10
CA THR A 287 35.91 -8.70 -10.02
C THR A 287 35.51 -9.15 -8.62
N LEU A 288 35.41 -10.46 -8.40
CA LEU A 288 35.15 -11.00 -7.07
C LEU A 288 36.23 -10.63 -6.04
N ASP A 289 37.42 -10.27 -6.51
CA ASP A 289 38.54 -9.84 -5.66
C ASP A 289 38.53 -8.33 -5.40
N THR A 290 37.96 -7.52 -6.30
CA THR A 290 37.94 -6.05 -6.18
C THR A 290 36.62 -5.50 -5.63
N ILE A 291 35.56 -6.30 -5.57
CA ILE A 291 34.33 -5.93 -4.87
C ILE A 291 34.63 -5.68 -3.37
N VAL A 292 33.84 -4.81 -2.74
CA VAL A 292 33.94 -4.55 -1.30
C VAL A 292 33.69 -5.87 -0.56
N GLN A 293 34.73 -6.39 0.09
CA GLN A 293 34.72 -7.75 0.65
C GLN A 293 33.71 -7.92 1.79
N GLU A 294 33.35 -6.84 2.49
CA GLU A 294 32.28 -6.83 3.48
C GLU A 294 30.91 -7.10 2.84
N GLU A 295 30.62 -6.46 1.69
CA GLU A 295 29.38 -6.69 0.94
C GLU A 295 29.33 -8.14 0.43
N ARG A 296 30.46 -8.64 -0.07
CA ARG A 296 30.58 -10.02 -0.53
C ARG A 296 30.27 -11.03 0.59
N ARG A 297 30.94 -10.89 1.74
CA ARG A 297 30.75 -11.79 2.89
C ARG A 297 29.33 -11.77 3.40
N LEU A 298 28.69 -10.60 3.42
CA LEU A 298 27.30 -10.47 3.83
C LEU A 298 26.38 -11.23 2.87
N VAL A 299 26.52 -10.99 1.56
CA VAL A 299 25.67 -11.61 0.52
C VAL A 299 25.82 -13.12 0.50
N GLU A 300 27.06 -13.63 0.48
CA GLU A 300 27.34 -15.06 0.54
C GLU A 300 26.89 -15.67 1.89
N GLY A 301 26.96 -14.89 2.98
CA GLY A 301 26.61 -15.32 4.34
C GLY A 301 25.14 -15.67 4.53
N TYR A 302 24.22 -14.99 3.85
CA TYR A 302 22.79 -15.35 3.84
C TYR A 302 22.42 -16.26 2.66
N GLY A 303 23.39 -16.71 1.85
CA GLY A 303 23.17 -17.60 0.71
C GLY A 303 22.81 -16.91 -0.62
N GLY A 304 22.98 -15.59 -0.71
CA GLY A 304 22.83 -14.85 -1.95
C GLY A 304 23.96 -15.11 -2.94
N ALA A 305 23.69 -14.94 -4.23
CA ALA A 305 24.68 -15.07 -5.30
C ALA A 305 25.18 -13.70 -5.75
N ILE A 306 26.47 -13.59 -6.07
CA ILE A 306 27.05 -12.37 -6.64
C ILE A 306 27.28 -12.61 -8.14
N VAL A 307 26.77 -11.69 -8.97
CA VAL A 307 26.93 -11.74 -10.42
C VAL A 307 27.72 -10.51 -10.86
N ILE A 308 28.86 -10.74 -11.50
CA ILE A 308 29.67 -9.70 -12.11
C ILE A 308 29.33 -9.63 -13.59
N ILE A 309 28.80 -8.50 -14.02
CA ILE A 309 28.40 -8.23 -15.39
C ILE A 309 29.55 -7.48 -16.09
N PRO A 310 30.16 -8.05 -17.13
CA PRO A 310 31.32 -7.45 -17.78
C PRO A 310 30.97 -6.11 -18.41
N GLY A 311 31.76 -5.07 -18.11
CA GLY A 311 31.64 -3.78 -18.79
C GLY A 311 32.00 -3.89 -20.28
N ARG A 312 31.32 -3.11 -21.13
CA ARG A 312 31.76 -2.89 -22.53
C ARG A 312 32.66 -1.66 -22.60
N GLU A 313 33.86 -1.81 -23.17
CA GLU A 313 34.86 -0.74 -23.27
C GLU A 313 34.34 0.52 -24.01
N GLY A 314 34.79 1.70 -23.57
CA GLY A 314 34.68 2.96 -24.32
C GLY A 314 33.53 3.91 -23.93
N GLN A 315 32.79 3.64 -22.86
CA GLN A 315 31.62 4.45 -22.48
C GLN A 315 31.52 4.63 -20.97
N SER A 316 32.29 5.54 -20.40
CA SER A 316 32.11 5.99 -19.02
C SER A 316 31.64 7.44 -19.00
N THR A 317 30.83 7.80 -17.99
CA THR A 317 30.39 9.18 -17.75
C THR A 317 31.56 10.18 -17.71
N SER A 318 32.71 9.78 -17.18
CA SER A 318 33.94 10.59 -17.16
C SER A 318 34.46 10.84 -18.58
N CYS A 319 34.45 9.83 -19.44
CA CYS A 319 34.92 9.95 -20.83
C CYS A 319 34.02 10.87 -21.68
N ILE A 320 32.71 10.90 -21.41
CA ILE A 320 31.77 11.82 -22.07
C ILE A 320 32.04 13.26 -21.63
N ILE A 321 32.24 13.50 -20.33
CA ILE A 321 32.50 14.84 -19.81
C ILE A 321 33.87 15.37 -20.24
N ASP A 322 34.89 14.52 -20.23
CA ASP A 322 36.24 14.86 -20.71
C ASP A 322 36.27 15.20 -22.20
N LYS A 323 35.35 14.64 -23.01
CA LYS A 323 35.18 15.03 -24.41
C LYS A 323 34.59 16.43 -24.54
N ILE A 324 33.56 16.75 -23.75
CA ILE A 324 32.90 18.06 -23.79
C ILE A 324 33.82 19.18 -23.27
N THR A 325 34.71 18.91 -22.32
CA THR A 325 35.64 19.92 -21.77
C THR A 325 36.89 20.14 -22.62
N ARG A 326 37.14 19.31 -23.65
CA ARG A 326 38.28 19.43 -24.57
C ARG A 326 37.94 20.10 -25.91
N GLU A 327 36.66 20.35 -26.18
CA GLU A 327 36.17 21.19 -27.30
C GLU A 327 35.82 22.60 -26.79
#